data_AF-A0A545APV6-F1
#
_entry.id   AF-A0A545APV6-F1
#
_cell.length_a   1.000
_cell.length_b   1.000
_cell.length_c   1.000
_cell.angle_alpha   90.00
_cell.angle_beta   90.00
_cell.angle_gamma   90.00
#
_symmetry.space_group_name_H-M   'P 1'
#
loop_
_entity.id
_entity.type
_entity.pdbx_description
1 polymer ?
#
loop_
_entity_poly.entity_id
_entity_poly.type
_entity_poly.pdbx_seq_one_letter_code
_entity_poly.pdbx_strand_id
1 'polypeptide(L)'
;MSDRDTTLVRLLVACYPAGWRRRYGDEYAQLLTDLRIHRRPALVLDSLRGAALAHGGVLMTGRSPLDLVVWATGLFVVAGLGFEKIAEDVAGHGGPLYAVLGIAAAVALLALAAASAPTAIALVRGRDAGAWKFAAVPVVGVFCWLNVLAAARVLAAGHGVHSAANVGAFLLIVAVGVVVVATTAWAAVTVLRRVPSTEPAWLRTAALTTVAGGMAAATVAGLAWGLEQSRADDGGILATPFLPSWAAVVLALGTATGLAGRAASRQLSRARRA
;
A
#
# COMPACT_ATOMS: atom_id res chain seq x y z
N MET A 1 -31.74 -20.23 -10.16
CA MET A 1 -30.43 -19.58 -9.89
C MET A 1 -29.50 -20.03 -11.00
N SER A 2 -28.79 -19.13 -11.67
CA SER A 2 -27.82 -19.53 -12.70
C SER A 2 -26.64 -20.24 -12.04
N ASP A 3 -26.02 -21.24 -12.67
CA ASP A 3 -24.84 -21.93 -12.12
C ASP A 3 -23.73 -20.95 -11.73
N ARG A 4 -23.57 -19.86 -12.50
CA ARG A 4 -22.59 -18.79 -12.22
C ARG A 4 -22.88 -18.03 -10.93
N ASP A 5 -24.15 -17.84 -10.58
CA ASP A 5 -24.54 -17.13 -9.34
C ASP A 5 -24.16 -17.96 -8.12
N THR A 6 -24.41 -19.27 -8.20
CA THR A 6 -24.04 -20.24 -7.16
C THR A 6 -22.52 -20.28 -6.95
N THR A 7 -21.73 -20.25 -8.03
CA THR A 7 -20.27 -20.21 -7.96
C THR A 7 -19.78 -18.93 -7.29
N LEU A 8 -20.29 -17.76 -7.69
CA LEU A 8 -19.88 -16.47 -7.14
C LEU A 8 -20.16 -16.38 -5.62
N VAL A 9 -21.35 -16.79 -5.18
CA VAL A 9 -21.71 -16.80 -3.75
C VAL A 9 -20.80 -17.73 -2.97
N ARG A 10 -20.54 -18.94 -3.46
CA ARG A 10 -19.59 -19.87 -2.82
C ARG A 10 -18.19 -19.29 -2.72
N LEU A 11 -17.74 -18.60 -3.75
CA LEU A 11 -16.41 -17.98 -3.79
C LEU A 11 -16.31 -16.83 -2.77
N LEU A 12 -17.32 -15.96 -2.70
CA LEU A 12 -17.39 -14.88 -1.72
C LEU A 12 -17.45 -15.40 -0.28
N VAL A 13 -18.26 -16.42 0.00
CA VAL A 13 -18.30 -17.06 1.33
C VAL A 13 -16.96 -17.71 1.66
N ALA A 14 -16.30 -18.37 0.70
CA ALA A 14 -14.99 -18.97 0.88
C ALA A 14 -13.90 -17.94 1.24
N CYS A 15 -14.05 -16.67 0.83
CA CYS A 15 -13.15 -15.59 1.22
C CYS A 15 -13.18 -15.27 2.72
N TYR A 16 -14.20 -15.67 3.49
CA TYR A 16 -14.26 -15.41 4.93
C TYR A 16 -13.48 -16.46 5.75
N PRO A 17 -12.99 -16.14 6.97
CA PRO A 17 -12.26 -17.09 7.81
C PRO A 17 -13.14 -18.27 8.27
N ALA A 18 -12.53 -19.46 8.43
CA ALA A 18 -13.25 -20.71 8.69
C ALA A 18 -14.19 -20.66 9.91
N GLY A 19 -13.78 -20.03 11.01
CA GLY A 19 -14.61 -19.88 12.21
C GLY A 19 -15.84 -18.99 11.98
N TRP A 20 -15.71 -17.95 11.16
CA TRP A 20 -16.82 -17.09 10.77
C TRP A 20 -17.77 -17.84 9.83
N ARG A 21 -17.22 -18.54 8.82
CA ARG A 21 -18.02 -19.33 7.86
C ARG A 21 -18.87 -20.39 8.56
N ARG A 22 -18.32 -21.07 9.57
CA ARG A 22 -19.07 -22.08 10.34
C ARG A 22 -20.25 -21.50 11.12
N ARG A 23 -20.20 -20.21 11.48
CA ARG A 23 -21.21 -19.58 12.35
C ARG A 23 -22.23 -18.76 11.58
N TYR A 24 -21.82 -18.13 10.48
CA TYR A 24 -22.64 -17.16 9.73
C TYR A 24 -22.65 -17.43 8.22
N GLY A 25 -21.95 -18.46 7.74
CA GLY A 25 -21.74 -18.70 6.31
C GLY A 25 -23.04 -18.99 5.55
N ASP A 26 -23.93 -19.78 6.14
CA ASP A 26 -25.19 -20.18 5.50
C ASP A 26 -26.19 -19.01 5.45
N GLU A 27 -26.34 -18.27 6.56
CA GLU A 27 -27.15 -17.06 6.65
C GLU A 27 -26.67 -15.99 5.65
N TYR A 28 -25.35 -15.82 5.54
CA TYR A 28 -24.76 -14.87 4.61
C TYR A 28 -24.92 -15.30 3.14
N ALA A 29 -24.74 -16.59 2.83
CA ALA A 29 -24.97 -17.12 1.49
C ALA A 29 -26.42 -16.90 1.04
N GLN A 30 -27.37 -17.08 1.95
CA GLN A 30 -28.79 -16.81 1.70
C GLN A 30 -29.04 -15.33 1.44
N LEU A 31 -28.49 -14.44 2.28
CA LEU A 31 -28.58 -12.98 2.09
C LEU A 31 -28.00 -12.52 0.74
N LEU A 32 -26.84 -13.06 0.34
CA LEU A 32 -26.21 -12.74 -0.94
C LEU A 32 -27.04 -13.20 -2.15
N THR A 33 -27.74 -14.32 -1.98
CA THR A 33 -28.64 -14.87 -2.99
C THR A 33 -29.90 -14.01 -3.12
N ASP A 34 -30.51 -13.63 -2.01
CA ASP A 34 -31.73 -12.80 -1.96
C ASP A 34 -31.48 -11.40 -2.53
N LEU A 35 -30.31 -10.82 -2.24
CA LEU A 35 -29.91 -9.52 -2.76
C LEU A 35 -29.48 -9.53 -4.24
N ARG A 36 -29.43 -10.71 -4.88
CA ARG A 36 -29.02 -10.89 -6.28
C ARG A 36 -27.66 -10.25 -6.58
N ILE A 37 -26.64 -10.61 -5.80
CA ILE A 37 -25.32 -9.97 -5.81
C ILE A 37 -24.66 -9.89 -7.21
N HIS A 38 -24.94 -10.84 -8.11
CA HIS A 38 -24.45 -10.86 -9.49
C HIS A 38 -24.86 -9.62 -10.32
N ARG A 39 -25.95 -8.92 -9.96
CA ARG A 39 -26.38 -7.69 -10.63
C ARG A 39 -25.85 -6.42 -9.96
N ARG A 40 -25.14 -6.56 -8.84
CA ARG A 40 -24.74 -5.46 -7.97
C ARG A 40 -23.25 -5.57 -7.64
N PRO A 41 -22.36 -5.15 -8.55
CA PRO A 41 -20.90 -5.26 -8.35
C PRO A 41 -20.42 -4.53 -7.09
N ALA A 42 -21.10 -3.45 -6.68
CA ALA A 42 -20.82 -2.79 -5.41
C ALA A 42 -20.96 -3.74 -4.20
N LEU A 43 -21.96 -4.62 -4.19
CA LEU A 43 -22.14 -5.60 -3.10
C LEU A 43 -21.07 -6.70 -3.11
N VAL A 44 -20.53 -7.05 -4.28
CA VAL A 44 -19.37 -7.95 -4.39
C VAL A 44 -18.16 -7.30 -3.72
N LEU A 45 -17.91 -6.02 -4.01
CA LEU A 45 -16.81 -5.27 -3.39
C LEU A 45 -17.00 -5.11 -1.88
N ASP A 46 -18.21 -4.80 -1.42
CA ASP A 46 -18.52 -4.69 0.01
C ASP A 46 -18.40 -6.05 0.72
N SER A 47 -18.77 -7.15 0.06
CA SER A 47 -18.58 -8.51 0.58
C SER A 47 -17.10 -8.87 0.71
N LEU A 48 -16.30 -8.60 -0.32
CA LEU A 48 -14.84 -8.82 -0.27
C LEU A 48 -14.18 -7.93 0.80
N ARG A 49 -14.62 -6.68 0.93
CA ARG A 49 -14.19 -5.77 2.01
C ARG A 49 -14.57 -6.35 3.37
N GLY A 50 -15.79 -6.86 3.52
CA GLY A 50 -16.27 -7.54 4.70
C GLY A 50 -15.42 -8.78 5.04
N ALA A 51 -15.07 -9.59 4.04
CA ALA A 51 -14.19 -10.75 4.19
C ALA A 51 -12.79 -10.34 4.68
N ALA A 52 -12.21 -9.32 4.07
CA ALA A 52 -10.92 -8.76 4.46
C ALA A 52 -10.93 -8.24 5.90
N LEU A 53 -12.02 -7.55 6.31
CA LEU A 53 -12.22 -7.08 7.68
C LEU A 53 -12.46 -8.25 8.65
N ALA A 54 -13.18 -9.29 8.24
CA ALA A 54 -13.49 -10.46 9.07
C ALA A 54 -12.26 -11.33 9.35
N HIS A 55 -11.31 -11.44 8.41
CA HIS A 55 -9.99 -12.00 8.72
C HIS A 55 -9.21 -11.17 9.76
N GLY A 56 -9.52 -9.88 9.86
CA GLY A 56 -9.09 -9.00 10.94
C GLY A 56 -9.98 -9.04 12.20
N GLY A 57 -11.03 -9.88 12.24
CA GLY A 57 -12.10 -9.86 13.25
C GLY A 57 -11.72 -10.29 14.68
N VAL A 58 -10.57 -10.92 14.88
CA VAL A 58 -9.98 -11.15 16.23
C VAL A 58 -9.07 -9.97 16.65
N LEU A 59 -8.81 -9.04 15.72
CA LEU A 59 -7.81 -7.98 15.83
C LEU A 59 -8.43 -6.58 15.83
N MET A 60 -9.76 -6.43 15.86
CA MET A 60 -10.44 -5.13 15.87
C MET A 60 -10.45 -4.43 17.24
N THR A 61 -9.98 -5.09 18.31
CA THR A 61 -9.73 -4.48 19.62
C THR A 61 -8.43 -3.65 19.59
N GLY A 62 -8.48 -2.50 18.92
CA GLY A 62 -7.44 -1.47 18.96
C GLY A 62 -6.83 -1.16 17.61
N ARG A 63 -7.16 0.01 17.04
CA ARG A 63 -6.40 0.59 15.93
C ARG A 63 -4.99 0.90 16.43
N SER A 64 -4.01 0.11 16.01
CA SER A 64 -2.61 0.36 16.34
C SER A 64 -2.15 1.60 15.56
N PRO A 65 -1.41 2.55 16.17
CA PRO A 65 -0.83 3.68 15.45
C PRO A 65 0.12 3.22 14.32
N LEU A 66 0.65 1.99 14.42
CA LEU A 66 1.46 1.37 13.38
C LEU A 66 0.66 1.05 12.11
N ASP A 67 -0.67 0.85 12.21
CA ASP A 67 -1.50 0.58 11.03
C ASP A 67 -1.42 1.74 10.03
N LEU A 68 -1.51 2.97 10.51
CA LEU A 68 -1.42 4.17 9.67
C LEU A 68 -0.04 4.32 9.03
N VAL A 69 1.01 3.93 9.73
CA VAL A 69 2.40 4.04 9.26
C VAL A 69 2.64 3.04 8.14
N VAL A 70 2.15 1.81 8.26
CA VAL A 70 2.25 0.80 7.20
C VAL A 70 1.58 1.28 5.91
N TRP A 71 0.38 1.85 6.02
CA TRP A 71 -0.31 2.42 4.85
C TRP A 71 0.39 3.67 4.30
N ALA A 72 0.90 4.54 5.17
CA ALA A 72 1.70 5.70 4.77
C ALA A 72 2.95 5.27 3.98
N THR A 73 3.68 4.27 4.47
CA THR A 73 4.86 3.72 3.78
C THR A 73 4.49 3.10 2.45
N GLY A 74 3.41 2.31 2.37
CA GLY A 74 2.96 1.74 1.10
C GLY A 74 2.70 2.82 0.05
N LEU A 75 1.99 3.88 0.43
CA LEU A 75 1.73 5.02 -0.47
C LEU A 75 3.01 5.79 -0.81
N PHE A 76 3.90 5.99 0.16
CA PHE A 76 5.19 6.67 -0.02
C PHE A 76 6.09 5.94 -1.01
N VAL A 77 6.18 4.61 -0.93
CA VAL A 77 6.97 3.79 -1.85
C VAL A 77 6.40 3.85 -3.27
N VAL A 78 5.08 3.72 -3.42
CA VAL A 78 4.42 3.84 -4.74
C VAL A 78 4.68 5.22 -5.36
N ALA A 79 4.53 6.28 -4.57
CA ALA A 79 4.80 7.64 -5.02
C ALA A 79 6.29 7.85 -5.36
N GLY A 80 7.20 7.28 -4.56
CA GLY A 80 8.64 7.31 -4.80
C GLY A 80 9.05 6.61 -6.10
N LEU A 81 8.48 5.44 -6.40
CA LEU A 81 8.69 4.75 -7.68
C LEU A 81 8.16 5.58 -8.87
N GLY A 82 7.01 6.23 -8.69
CA GLY A 82 6.48 7.18 -9.68
C GLY A 82 7.40 8.38 -9.88
N PHE A 83 7.96 8.92 -8.80
CA PHE A 83 8.94 10.01 -8.85
C PHE A 83 10.22 9.61 -9.58
N GLU A 84 10.79 8.45 -9.25
CA GLU A 84 12.00 7.91 -9.88
C GLU A 84 11.81 7.78 -11.39
N LYS A 85 10.64 7.31 -11.83
CA LYS A 85 10.33 7.22 -13.25
C LYS A 85 10.27 8.60 -13.93
N ILE A 86 9.62 9.57 -13.29
CA ILE A 86 9.55 10.95 -13.80
C ILE A 86 10.94 11.59 -13.85
N ALA A 87 11.79 11.33 -12.86
CA ALA A 87 13.15 11.86 -12.82
C ALA A 87 14.04 11.27 -13.93
N GLU A 88 13.89 9.97 -14.21
CA GLU A 88 14.55 9.28 -15.32
C GLU A 88 14.21 9.93 -16.67
N ASP A 89 12.93 10.25 -16.89
CA ASP A 89 12.44 10.74 -18.19
C ASP A 89 12.78 12.22 -18.47
N VAL A 90 13.08 13.02 -17.43
CA VAL A 90 13.14 14.49 -17.57
C VAL A 90 14.54 15.08 -17.41
N ALA A 91 15.33 14.63 -16.43
CA ALA A 91 16.59 15.29 -16.08
C ALA A 91 17.75 14.33 -15.81
N GLY A 92 17.49 13.02 -15.81
CA GLY A 92 18.43 12.04 -15.29
C GLY A 92 18.67 12.20 -13.77
N HIS A 93 19.46 11.29 -13.20
CA HIS A 93 19.61 11.13 -11.75
C HIS A 93 20.57 12.15 -11.09
N GLY A 94 20.73 13.35 -11.64
CA GLY A 94 21.93 14.19 -11.43
C GLY A 94 21.85 15.37 -10.45
N GLY A 95 20.69 15.70 -9.88
CA GLY A 95 20.52 16.95 -9.11
C GLY A 95 20.69 16.80 -7.57
N PRO A 96 21.11 17.86 -6.86
CA PRO A 96 21.24 17.84 -5.39
C PRO A 96 19.91 17.56 -4.69
N LEU A 97 18.78 18.07 -5.23
CA LEU A 97 17.45 17.80 -4.68
C LEU A 97 17.01 16.34 -4.87
N TYR A 98 17.42 15.71 -5.98
CA TYR A 98 17.21 14.28 -6.20
C TYR A 98 17.97 13.45 -5.16
N ALA A 99 19.22 13.81 -4.87
CA ALA A 99 20.03 13.17 -3.83
C ALA A 99 19.41 13.34 -2.43
N VAL A 100 18.93 14.55 -2.09
CA VAL A 100 18.24 14.80 -0.82
C VAL A 100 16.98 13.94 -0.69
N LEU A 101 16.17 13.82 -1.75
CA LEU A 101 15.00 12.95 -1.76
C LEU A 101 15.38 11.49 -1.51
N GLY A 102 16.39 10.98 -2.22
CA GLY A 102 16.87 9.61 -2.07
C GLY A 102 17.37 9.32 -0.66
N ILE A 103 18.17 10.21 -0.09
CA ILE A 103 18.67 10.10 1.29
C ILE A 103 17.51 10.14 2.29
N ALA A 104 16.59 11.10 2.15
CA ALA A 104 15.44 11.24 3.06
C ALA A 104 14.51 10.02 3.00
N ALA A 105 14.27 9.48 1.81
CA ALA A 105 13.52 8.24 1.62
C ALA A 105 14.24 7.04 2.26
N ALA A 106 15.56 6.92 2.06
CA ALA A 106 16.36 5.87 2.69
C ALA A 106 16.30 5.95 4.22
N VAL A 107 16.44 7.15 4.80
CA VAL A 107 16.32 7.37 6.25
C VAL A 107 14.93 6.98 6.75
N ALA A 108 13.85 7.35 6.05
CA ALA A 108 12.49 6.98 6.44
C ALA A 108 12.29 5.45 6.41
N LEU A 109 12.78 4.77 5.38
CA LEU A 109 12.65 3.32 5.24
C LEU A 109 13.51 2.56 6.25
N LEU A 110 14.73 3.01 6.51
CA LEU A 110 15.60 2.45 7.54
C LEU A 110 15.01 2.62 8.94
N ALA A 111 14.42 3.79 9.24
CA ALA A 111 13.75 4.02 10.51
C ALA A 111 12.55 3.08 10.71
N LEU A 112 11.78 2.81 9.64
CA LEU A 112 10.69 1.84 9.69
C LEU A 112 11.21 0.40 9.86
N ALA A 113 12.28 0.03 9.16
CA ALA A 113 12.92 -1.27 9.31
C ALA A 113 13.39 -1.48 10.76
N ALA A 114 14.02 -0.47 11.35
CA ALA A 114 14.42 -0.48 12.76
C ALA A 114 13.20 -0.63 13.70
N ALA A 115 12.11 0.12 13.45
CA ALA A 115 10.87 0.03 14.23
C ALA A 115 10.17 -1.34 14.14
N SER A 116 10.38 -2.07 13.06
CA SER A 116 9.74 -3.37 12.81
C SER A 116 10.65 -4.56 13.14
N ALA A 117 11.95 -4.33 13.37
CA ALA A 117 12.93 -5.38 13.61
C ALA A 117 12.56 -6.29 14.79
N PRO A 118 12.10 -5.80 15.96
CA PRO A 118 11.73 -6.71 17.05
C PRO A 118 10.53 -7.58 16.76
N THR A 119 9.57 -7.07 15.97
CA THR A 119 8.43 -7.88 15.47
C THR A 119 8.94 -8.98 14.53
N ALA A 120 9.84 -8.64 13.61
CA ALA A 120 10.45 -9.60 12.69
C ALA A 120 11.24 -10.68 13.45
N ILE A 121 12.06 -10.29 14.44
CA ILE A 121 12.80 -11.23 15.28
C ILE A 121 11.84 -12.14 16.07
N ALA A 122 10.76 -11.60 16.64
CA ALA A 122 9.77 -12.37 17.37
C ALA A 122 9.03 -13.37 16.47
N LEU A 123 8.77 -13.01 15.21
CA LEU A 123 8.23 -13.92 14.20
C LEU A 123 9.23 -15.04 13.88
N VAL A 124 10.51 -14.70 13.67
CA VAL A 124 11.59 -15.66 13.41
C VAL A 124 11.76 -16.66 14.54
N ARG A 125 11.62 -16.20 15.79
CA ARG A 125 11.68 -17.04 17.00
C ARG A 125 10.45 -17.94 17.19
N GLY A 126 9.49 -17.95 16.25
CA GLY A 126 8.36 -18.89 16.26
C GLY A 126 7.23 -18.51 17.22
N ARG A 127 7.14 -17.25 17.65
CA ARG A 127 6.13 -16.80 18.63
C ARG A 127 4.68 -16.99 18.15
N ASP A 128 4.45 -17.02 16.83
CA ASP A 128 3.20 -17.46 16.20
C ASP A 128 3.51 -18.20 14.89
N ALA A 129 3.46 -19.53 14.90
CA ALA A 129 3.68 -20.37 13.72
C ALA A 129 2.69 -20.06 12.58
N GLY A 130 1.49 -19.56 12.90
CA GLY A 130 0.46 -19.18 11.93
C GLY A 130 0.68 -17.81 11.29
N ALA A 131 1.62 -17.01 11.77
CA ALA A 131 1.90 -15.68 11.24
C ALA A 131 2.86 -15.69 10.02
N TRP A 132 3.68 -16.74 9.87
CA TRP A 132 4.66 -16.88 8.78
C TRP A 132 4.06 -16.81 7.39
N LYS A 133 2.85 -17.33 7.19
CA LYS A 133 2.14 -17.25 5.91
C LYS A 133 1.88 -15.82 5.44
N PHE A 134 1.78 -14.86 6.37
CA PHE A 134 1.60 -13.45 6.04
C PHE A 134 2.93 -12.78 5.63
N ALA A 135 4.07 -13.29 6.10
CA ALA A 135 5.39 -12.83 5.65
C ALA A 135 5.68 -13.23 4.19
N ALA A 136 5.05 -14.31 3.69
CA ALA A 136 5.15 -14.71 2.29
C ALA A 136 4.33 -13.82 1.34
N VAL A 137 3.30 -13.10 1.84
CA VAL A 137 2.42 -12.25 1.02
C VAL A 137 3.16 -11.20 0.20
N PRO A 138 4.09 -10.38 0.75
CA PRO A 138 4.86 -9.44 -0.05
C PRO A 138 5.66 -10.13 -1.17
N VAL A 139 6.28 -11.28 -0.86
CA VAL A 139 7.08 -12.03 -1.84
C VAL A 139 6.20 -12.51 -2.98
N VAL A 140 5.10 -13.19 -2.67
CA VAL A 140 4.14 -13.69 -3.67
C VAL A 140 3.51 -12.54 -4.45
N GLY A 141 3.20 -11.42 -3.78
CA GLY A 141 2.66 -10.22 -4.39
C GLY A 141 3.60 -9.61 -5.42
N VAL A 142 4.89 -9.48 -5.09
CA VAL A 142 5.92 -9.01 -6.04
C VAL A 142 6.04 -9.95 -7.23
N PHE A 143 6.10 -11.27 -7.01
CA PHE A 143 6.12 -12.24 -8.11
C PHE A 143 4.89 -12.11 -9.00
N CYS A 144 3.70 -12.00 -8.43
CA CYS A 144 2.46 -11.84 -9.18
C CYS A 144 2.49 -10.56 -10.02
N TRP A 145 2.92 -9.44 -9.43
CA TRP A 145 3.03 -8.16 -10.13
C TRP A 145 4.06 -8.18 -11.27
N LEU A 146 5.24 -8.80 -11.06
CA LEU A 146 6.26 -8.94 -12.09
C LEU A 146 5.77 -9.79 -13.28
N ASN A 147 5.02 -10.85 -13.01
CA ASN A 147 4.40 -11.66 -14.07
C ASN A 147 3.35 -10.85 -14.85
N VAL A 148 2.55 -10.03 -14.17
CA VAL A 148 1.59 -9.12 -14.82
C VAL A 148 2.33 -8.08 -15.67
N LEU A 149 3.44 -7.53 -15.18
CA LEU A 149 4.28 -6.60 -15.95
C LEU A 149 4.83 -7.26 -17.22
N ALA A 150 5.30 -8.51 -17.12
CA ALA A 150 5.77 -9.28 -18.26
C ALA A 150 4.65 -9.53 -19.28
N ALA A 151 3.46 -9.96 -18.82
CA ALA A 151 2.29 -10.17 -19.67
C ALA A 151 1.84 -8.87 -20.35
N ALA A 152 1.80 -7.76 -19.60
CA ALA A 152 1.45 -6.44 -20.09
C ALA A 152 2.41 -5.96 -21.19
N ARG A 153 3.72 -6.22 -21.05
CA ARG A 153 4.72 -5.91 -22.09
C ARG A 153 4.48 -6.70 -23.37
N VAL A 154 4.14 -7.98 -23.26
CA VAL A 154 3.83 -8.82 -24.43
C VAL A 154 2.56 -8.33 -25.13
N LEU A 155 1.52 -7.98 -24.37
CA LEU A 155 0.26 -7.45 -24.92
C LEU A 155 0.42 -6.08 -25.57
N ALA A 156 1.32 -5.24 -25.03
CA ALA A 156 1.64 -3.92 -25.54
C ALA A 156 2.57 -3.94 -26.77
N ALA A 157 3.26 -5.06 -27.02
CA ALA A 157 4.22 -5.17 -28.11
C ALA A 157 3.56 -4.90 -29.48
N GLY A 158 4.17 -4.03 -30.27
CA GLY A 158 3.68 -3.67 -31.61
C GLY A 158 2.46 -2.71 -31.63
N HIS A 159 1.98 -2.25 -30.48
CA HIS A 159 0.85 -1.32 -30.41
C HIS A 159 1.31 0.12 -30.10
N GLY A 160 0.67 1.11 -30.74
CA GLY A 160 0.97 2.53 -30.51
C GLY A 160 0.67 2.98 -29.06
N VAL A 161 1.39 3.99 -28.57
CA VAL A 161 1.35 4.46 -27.16
C VAL A 161 -0.07 4.73 -26.64
N HIS A 162 -0.96 5.27 -27.48
CA HIS A 162 -2.36 5.57 -27.14
C HIS A 162 -3.37 4.49 -27.56
N SER A 163 -2.90 3.30 -27.94
CA SER A 163 -3.79 2.19 -28.28
C SER A 163 -4.58 1.70 -27.06
N ALA A 164 -5.78 1.17 -27.30
CA ALA A 164 -6.58 0.54 -26.25
C ALA A 164 -5.82 -0.60 -25.54
N ALA A 165 -4.95 -1.31 -26.25
CA ALA A 165 -4.09 -2.35 -25.69
C ALA A 165 -3.10 -1.79 -24.65
N ASN A 166 -2.40 -0.68 -24.96
CA ASN A 166 -1.46 -0.05 -24.04
C ASN A 166 -2.16 0.58 -22.84
N VAL A 167 -3.31 1.23 -23.05
CA VAL A 167 -4.13 1.77 -21.96
C VAL A 167 -4.63 0.65 -21.06
N GLY A 168 -5.12 -0.46 -21.63
CA GLY A 168 -5.57 -1.63 -20.88
C GLY A 168 -4.43 -2.29 -20.09
N ALA A 169 -3.26 -2.44 -20.70
CA ALA A 169 -2.05 -2.95 -20.05
C ALA A 169 -1.61 -2.07 -18.88
N PHE A 170 -1.63 -0.75 -19.04
CA PHE A 170 -1.36 0.21 -17.97
C PHE A 170 -2.36 0.08 -16.82
N LEU A 171 -3.66 0.08 -17.12
CA LEU A 171 -4.71 -0.08 -16.11
C LEU A 171 -4.58 -1.40 -15.35
N LEU A 172 -4.21 -2.48 -16.02
CA LEU A 172 -3.97 -3.78 -15.39
C LEU A 172 -2.78 -3.72 -14.43
N ILE A 173 -1.64 -3.15 -14.86
CA ILE A 173 -0.46 -2.99 -14.00
C ILE A 173 -0.80 -2.16 -12.75
N VAL A 174 -1.53 -1.06 -12.93
CA VAL A 174 -1.94 -0.17 -11.82
C VAL A 174 -2.88 -0.90 -10.88
N ALA A 175 -3.93 -1.55 -11.39
CA ALA A 175 -4.91 -2.27 -10.58
C ALA A 175 -4.25 -3.40 -9.77
N VAL A 176 -3.40 -4.21 -10.40
CA VAL A 176 -2.69 -5.28 -9.71
C VAL A 176 -1.68 -4.71 -8.70
N GLY A 177 -0.97 -3.64 -9.05
CA GLY A 177 -0.06 -2.95 -8.13
C GLY A 177 -0.76 -2.47 -6.86
N VAL A 178 -1.93 -1.83 -7.01
CA VAL A 178 -2.76 -1.40 -5.87
C VAL A 178 -3.18 -2.59 -5.01
N VAL A 179 -3.60 -3.70 -5.62
CA VAL A 179 -3.97 -4.93 -4.90
C VAL A 179 -2.77 -5.50 -4.14
N VAL A 180 -1.59 -5.54 -4.75
CA VAL A 180 -0.36 -6.05 -4.11
C VAL A 180 0.06 -5.18 -2.93
N VAL A 181 0.02 -3.86 -3.07
CA VAL A 181 0.32 -2.93 -1.97
C VAL A 181 -0.70 -3.08 -0.84
N ALA A 182 -2.00 -3.15 -1.17
CA ALA A 182 -3.05 -3.30 -0.17
C ALA A 182 -2.97 -4.63 0.58
N THR A 183 -2.73 -5.74 -0.12
CA THR A 183 -2.57 -7.07 0.49
C THR A 183 -1.29 -7.16 1.32
N THR A 184 -0.20 -6.54 0.88
CA THR A 184 1.05 -6.46 1.65
C THR A 184 0.87 -5.63 2.92
N ALA A 185 0.25 -4.46 2.83
CA ALA A 185 -0.05 -3.62 3.99
C ALA A 185 -0.95 -4.35 4.99
N TRP A 186 -1.99 -5.03 4.49
CA TRP A 186 -2.87 -5.86 5.31
C TRP A 186 -2.11 -7.02 6.00
N ALA A 187 -1.24 -7.71 5.28
CA ALA A 187 -0.42 -8.78 5.83
C ALA A 187 0.52 -8.26 6.93
N ALA A 188 1.20 -7.13 6.69
CA ALA A 188 2.08 -6.49 7.67
C ALA A 188 1.31 -6.07 8.93
N VAL A 189 0.14 -5.44 8.79
CA VAL A 189 -0.74 -5.11 9.92
C VAL A 189 -1.15 -6.37 10.68
N THR A 190 -1.48 -7.44 9.97
CA THR A 190 -1.87 -8.70 10.59
C THR A 190 -0.73 -9.31 11.41
N VAL A 191 0.50 -9.29 10.90
CA VAL A 191 1.70 -9.74 11.63
C VAL A 191 1.93 -8.88 12.88
N LEU A 192 1.92 -7.56 12.73
CA LEU A 192 2.15 -6.63 13.85
C LEU A 192 1.14 -6.81 14.99
N ARG A 193 -0.10 -7.17 14.66
CA ARG A 193 -1.14 -7.41 15.66
C ARG A 193 -1.05 -8.80 16.31
N ARG A 194 -0.59 -9.82 15.58
CA ARG A 194 -0.42 -11.19 16.11
C ARG A 194 0.86 -11.36 16.93
N VAL A 195 1.90 -10.61 16.60
CA VAL A 195 3.21 -10.69 17.24
C VAL A 195 3.56 -9.32 17.85
N PRO A 196 2.91 -8.92 18.96
CA PRO A 196 3.17 -7.62 19.57
C PRO A 196 4.62 -7.54 20.07
N SER A 197 5.32 -6.45 19.70
CA SER A 197 6.69 -6.19 20.18
C SER A 197 6.66 -5.63 21.60
N THR A 198 7.54 -6.17 22.46
CA THR A 198 7.85 -5.66 23.81
C THR A 198 8.88 -4.52 23.77
N GLU A 199 8.83 -3.69 22.73
CA GLU A 199 9.75 -2.54 22.64
C GLU A 199 9.41 -1.46 23.66
N PRO A 200 10.43 -0.81 24.24
CA PRO A 200 10.27 0.43 24.98
C PRO A 200 9.51 1.50 24.18
N ALA A 201 8.57 2.19 24.82
CA ALA A 201 7.72 3.18 24.17
C ALA A 201 8.49 4.34 23.53
N TRP A 202 9.66 4.69 24.07
CA TRP A 202 10.53 5.76 23.56
C TRP A 202 11.17 5.40 22.22
N LEU A 203 11.61 4.15 22.02
CA LEU A 203 12.19 3.67 20.75
C LEU A 203 11.15 3.74 19.62
N ARG A 204 9.93 3.28 19.92
CA ARG A 204 8.81 3.36 18.97
C ARG A 204 8.47 4.80 18.61
N THR A 205 8.50 5.69 19.59
CA THR A 205 8.24 7.12 19.38
C THR A 205 9.31 7.74 18.49
N ALA A 206 10.60 7.50 18.80
CA ALA A 206 11.72 7.98 18.01
C ALA A 206 11.64 7.49 16.56
N ALA A 207 11.43 6.19 16.35
CA ALA A 207 11.36 5.63 15.00
C ALA A 207 10.19 6.21 14.20
N LEU A 208 8.99 6.35 14.79
CA LEU A 208 7.85 6.95 14.09
C LEU A 208 8.04 8.44 13.77
N THR A 209 8.71 9.18 14.65
CA THR A 209 9.08 10.57 14.35
C THR A 209 10.13 10.67 13.25
N THR A 210 11.10 9.75 13.21
CA THR A 210 12.11 9.70 12.15
C THR A 210 11.48 9.32 10.81
N VAL A 211 10.54 8.37 10.78
CA VAL A 211 9.78 8.04 9.56
C VAL A 211 9.03 9.27 9.06
N ALA A 212 8.25 9.93 9.92
CA ALA A 212 7.49 11.11 9.54
C ALA A 212 8.39 12.27 9.06
N GLY A 213 9.51 12.51 9.75
CA GLY A 213 10.49 13.52 9.38
C GLY A 213 11.17 13.22 8.04
N GLY A 214 11.58 11.97 7.81
CA GLY A 214 12.17 11.54 6.54
C GLY A 214 11.17 11.63 5.37
N MET A 215 9.92 11.22 5.56
CA MET A 215 8.87 11.37 4.55
C MET A 215 8.59 12.85 4.24
N ALA A 216 8.57 13.72 5.26
CA ALA A 216 8.40 15.16 5.08
C ALA A 216 9.56 15.76 4.29
N ALA A 217 10.80 15.43 4.64
CA ALA A 217 11.99 15.89 3.92
C ALA A 217 11.98 15.43 2.45
N ALA A 218 11.65 14.16 2.19
CA ALA A 218 11.51 13.64 0.82
C ALA A 218 10.39 14.35 0.05
N THR A 219 9.24 14.61 0.68
CA THR A 219 8.13 15.34 0.04
C THR A 219 8.54 16.76 -0.34
N VAL A 220 9.21 17.48 0.57
CA VAL A 220 9.70 18.84 0.30
C VAL A 220 10.75 18.84 -0.80
N ALA A 221 11.68 17.88 -0.78
CA ALA A 221 12.69 17.73 -1.81
C ALA A 221 12.07 17.44 -3.19
N GLY A 222 11.08 16.54 -3.26
CA GLY A 222 10.38 16.22 -4.51
C GLY A 222 9.54 17.37 -5.05
N LEU A 223 8.94 18.17 -4.16
CA LEU A 223 8.28 19.42 -4.51
C LEU A 223 9.29 20.44 -5.06
N ALA A 224 10.38 20.68 -4.35
CA ALA A 224 11.40 21.63 -4.77
C ALA A 224 12.03 21.24 -6.11
N TRP A 225 12.31 19.96 -6.31
CA TRP A 225 12.86 19.42 -7.55
C TRP A 225 11.94 19.66 -8.75
N GLY A 226 10.64 19.36 -8.63
CA GLY A 226 9.72 19.62 -9.75
C GLY A 226 9.45 21.11 -10.00
N LEU A 227 9.51 21.94 -8.97
CA LEU A 227 9.45 23.40 -9.12
C LEU A 227 10.70 23.96 -9.82
N GLU A 228 11.88 23.40 -9.56
CA GLU A 228 13.11 23.75 -10.30
C GLU A 228 12.99 23.31 -11.76
N GLN A 229 12.58 22.06 -12.00
CA GLN A 229 12.47 21.52 -13.35
C GLN A 229 11.41 22.23 -14.21
N SER A 230 10.27 22.60 -13.62
CA SER A 230 9.22 23.37 -14.31
C SER A 230 9.62 24.79 -14.69
N ARG A 231 10.69 25.33 -14.09
CA ARG A 231 11.27 26.63 -14.48
C ARG A 231 12.33 26.51 -15.58
N ALA A 232 12.90 25.32 -15.75
CA ALA A 232 13.94 25.05 -16.74
C ALA A 232 13.36 24.66 -18.12
N ASP A 233 12.06 24.37 -18.19
CA ASP A 233 11.39 23.92 -19.41
C ASP A 233 10.67 25.10 -20.10
N ASP A 234 11.25 25.62 -21.19
CA ASP A 234 10.69 26.73 -21.99
C ASP A 234 9.45 26.29 -22.82
N GLY A 235 9.07 25.00 -22.78
CA GLY A 235 8.01 24.40 -23.58
C GLY A 235 6.57 24.74 -23.17
N GLY A 236 6.36 25.44 -22.04
CA GLY A 236 5.04 25.82 -21.55
C GLY A 236 4.25 24.68 -20.89
N ILE A 237 3.42 25.04 -19.92
CA ILE A 237 2.64 24.18 -19.00
C ILE A 237 1.77 23.10 -19.69
N LEU A 238 1.56 23.20 -21.00
CA LEU A 238 0.67 22.34 -21.79
C LEU A 238 1.42 21.37 -22.73
N ALA A 239 2.74 21.49 -22.90
CA ALA A 239 3.48 20.69 -23.89
C ALA A 239 3.97 19.34 -23.37
N THR A 240 4.12 19.16 -22.05
CA THR A 240 4.61 17.91 -21.46
C THR A 240 3.64 17.38 -20.38
N PRO A 241 3.33 16.07 -20.36
CA PRO A 241 2.52 15.43 -19.31
C PRO A 241 3.20 15.42 -17.92
N PHE A 242 4.30 16.15 -17.77
CA PHE A 242 5.13 16.25 -16.57
C PHE A 242 4.39 16.89 -15.39
N LEU A 243 3.78 18.06 -15.59
CA LEU A 243 3.08 18.78 -14.51
C LEU A 243 1.95 17.98 -13.84
N PRO A 244 1.01 17.37 -14.58
CA PRO A 244 -0.06 16.58 -13.95
C PRO A 244 0.46 15.31 -13.26
N SER A 245 1.48 14.66 -13.83
CA SER A 245 2.06 13.43 -13.25
C SER A 245 2.92 13.72 -12.00
N TRP A 246 3.74 14.78 -12.03
CA TRP A 246 4.50 15.25 -10.87
C TRP A 246 3.60 15.74 -9.74
N ALA A 247 2.56 16.53 -10.06
CA ALA A 247 1.61 17.00 -9.04
C ALA A 247 0.90 15.83 -8.35
N ALA A 248 0.50 14.80 -9.10
CA ALA A 248 -0.08 13.58 -8.53
C ALA A 248 0.90 12.86 -7.58
N VAL A 249 2.17 12.76 -7.95
CA VAL A 249 3.23 12.17 -7.11
C VAL A 249 3.43 12.98 -5.82
N VAL A 250 3.52 14.30 -5.91
CA VAL A 250 3.67 15.18 -4.73
C VAL A 250 2.46 15.08 -3.82
N LEU A 251 1.25 15.04 -4.36
CA LEU A 251 0.02 14.84 -3.57
C LEU A 251 0.03 13.49 -2.84
N ALA A 252 0.49 12.42 -3.50
CA ALA A 252 0.63 11.11 -2.88
C ALA A 252 1.69 11.11 -1.76
N LEU A 253 2.86 11.72 -1.98
CA LEU A 253 3.92 11.89 -0.97
C LEU A 253 3.43 12.74 0.22
N GLY A 254 2.72 13.84 -0.04
CA GLY A 254 2.13 14.70 0.99
C GLY A 254 1.07 13.97 1.81
N THR A 255 0.22 13.17 1.16
CA THR A 255 -0.78 12.34 1.85
C THR A 255 -0.11 11.30 2.73
N ALA A 256 0.92 10.60 2.23
CA ALA A 256 1.70 9.65 3.00
C ALA A 256 2.36 10.31 4.23
N THR A 257 2.99 11.47 4.04
CA THR A 257 3.60 12.27 5.10
C THR A 257 2.57 12.68 6.16
N GLY A 258 1.40 13.14 5.75
CA GLY A 258 0.32 13.51 6.68
C GLY A 258 -0.17 12.33 7.52
N LEU A 259 -0.30 11.14 6.91
CA LEU A 259 -0.66 9.91 7.62
C LEU A 259 0.42 9.48 8.63
N ALA A 260 1.70 9.54 8.23
CA ALA A 260 2.83 9.23 9.11
C ALA A 260 2.93 10.23 10.28
N GLY A 261 2.78 11.53 10.01
CA GLY A 261 2.76 12.58 11.03
C GLY A 261 1.60 12.42 12.03
N ARG A 262 0.41 12.04 11.54
CA ARG A 262 -0.74 11.71 12.40
C ARG A 262 -0.50 10.49 13.27
N ALA A 263 0.24 9.49 12.80
CA ALA A 263 0.61 8.34 13.60
C ALA A 263 1.64 8.71 14.68
N ALA A 264 2.67 9.50 14.33
CA ALA A 264 3.68 9.98 15.26
C ALA A 264 3.07 10.86 16.37
N SER A 265 2.17 11.79 16.03
CA SER A 265 1.52 12.67 17.01
C SER A 265 0.64 11.89 18.00
N ARG A 266 -0.08 10.87 17.53
CA ARG A 266 -0.84 9.95 18.40
C ARG A 266 0.06 9.18 19.36
N GLN A 267 1.23 8.74 18.90
CA GLN A 267 2.18 8.02 19.73
C GLN A 267 2.80 8.92 20.80
N LEU A 268 3.21 10.14 20.44
CA LEU A 268 3.71 11.15 21.38
C LEU A 268 2.66 11.50 22.45
N SER A 269 1.39 11.66 22.05
CA SER A 269 0.29 11.95 22.97
C SER A 269 0.04 10.82 23.97
N ARG A 270 0.31 9.56 23.59
CA ARG A 270 0.23 8.40 24.48
C ARG A 270 1.41 8.36 25.44
N ALA A 271 2.62 8.63 24.96
CA ALA A 271 3.82 8.66 25.79
C ALA A 271 3.77 9.72 26.89
N ARG A 272 3.09 10.86 26.66
CA ARG A 272 2.91 11.92 27.67
C ARG A 272 1.88 11.59 28.77
N ARG A 273 1.04 10.57 28.56
CA ARG A 273 -0.03 10.18 29.51
C ARG A 273 0.35 8.95 30.35
N ALA A 274 1.46 8.29 30.01
CA ALA A 274 2.01 7.15 30.73
C ALA A 274 3.10 7.64 31.67
#